data_AF-A0A6L4B0I8-F1
#
_entry.id   AF-A0A6L4B0I8-F1
#
_cell.length_a   1.000
_cell.length_b   1.000
_cell.length_c   1.000
_cell.angle_alpha   90.00
_cell.angle_beta   90.00
_cell.angle_gamma   90.00
#
_symmetry.space_group_name_H-M   'P 1'
#
loop_
_entity.id
_entity.type
_entity.pdbx_description
1 polymer ?
#
loop_
_entity_poly.entity_id
_entity_poly.type
_entity_poly.pdbx_seq_one_letter_code
_entity_poly.pdbx_strand_id
1 'polypeptide(L)'
;MPSAPWIVAASHPVPVPTSICAAPAATLNRMPATPARAHPSLSIGPEPGWMPRSETRRFIVPPPGSVALAGPVECFQGSSSPRRRLRYIHRGRFARLARYDPPMLRSTLRPGRALALALVLAAAAPRPAAATVLVESAQAPPGSLSPLAPGDELLRWQRSGATPLRSGDFAHWGDLDLLAFLESPRGTLEIDLLRQGEPRRVTLPPAAWTFRGRPTGVDPALVERVAQLAARESTATFEQVEPLLAGAPAEVRSWAWTRFADAAGKRSGWRTAQRALATAIPLSPPHVAADLERLHGDALRRLNRLDEAEAAYRRALALWEGLEPRGLGSTFAINALANLRAAQYELAEANRLFLEVAEIRGRLAPGSWLHANALNGLGTTAGRRNDLAAAERHFEEALALAERGHGDPGPPLSNLGIVCRLRGDFERAEMYTRRALELYRAADNRSEVADKRVNLANILGDARRFDEALAVYGEALAELEGDAPDREALGTALANRANLHWQRRDLAALAADLAAVRGRVKAS
;
A
#
# COMPACT_ATOMS: atom_id res chain seq x y z
N MET A 1 0.28 5.50 -4.91
CA MET A 1 -0.18 4.25 -4.28
C MET A 1 0.86 3.77 -3.29
N PRO A 2 0.50 3.15 -2.15
CA PRO A 2 1.47 2.42 -1.32
C PRO A 2 1.91 1.16 -2.06
N SER A 3 3.21 0.96 -2.26
CA SER A 3 3.72 -0.24 -2.93
C SER A 3 3.43 -1.49 -2.08
N ALA A 4 2.83 -2.50 -2.69
CA ALA A 4 2.72 -3.81 -2.07
C ALA A 4 4.12 -4.41 -1.88
N PRO A 5 4.37 -5.21 -0.84
CA PRO A 5 5.61 -5.96 -0.73
C PRO A 5 5.68 -6.94 -1.91
N TRP A 6 6.76 -6.87 -2.68
CA TRP A 6 7.10 -7.87 -3.68
C TRP A 6 7.45 -9.20 -3.01
N ILE A 7 7.33 -10.31 -3.75
CA ILE A 7 8.11 -11.50 -3.44
C ILE A 7 9.56 -11.19 -3.78
N VAL A 8 10.34 -10.82 -2.76
CA VAL A 8 11.79 -10.80 -2.87
C VAL A 8 12.25 -12.25 -2.88
N ALA A 9 12.26 -12.86 -4.07
CA ALA A 9 13.19 -13.94 -4.33
C ALA A 9 14.58 -13.38 -4.01
N ALA A 10 15.33 -14.05 -3.15
CA ALA A 10 16.53 -13.45 -2.57
C ALA A 10 17.59 -13.19 -3.64
N SER A 11 17.74 -11.93 -4.07
CA SER A 11 18.83 -11.41 -4.90
C SER A 11 20.17 -11.38 -4.13
N HIS A 12 20.38 -12.32 -3.21
CA HIS A 12 21.67 -12.60 -2.65
C HIS A 12 22.51 -13.29 -3.73
N PRO A 13 23.69 -12.78 -4.09
CA PRO A 13 24.60 -13.53 -4.94
C PRO A 13 24.94 -14.85 -4.23
N VAL A 14 24.81 -15.97 -4.94
CA VAL A 14 25.35 -17.25 -4.46
C VAL A 14 26.82 -17.02 -4.12
N PRO A 15 27.28 -17.31 -2.89
CA PRO A 15 28.58 -16.85 -2.42
C PRO A 15 29.70 -17.45 -3.28
N VAL A 16 30.35 -16.59 -4.07
CA VAL A 16 31.49 -16.97 -4.91
C VAL A 16 32.61 -17.48 -3.98
N PRO A 17 33.13 -18.70 -4.17
CA PRO A 17 34.15 -19.25 -3.28
C PRO A 17 35.41 -18.36 -3.30
N THR A 18 35.78 -17.84 -2.13
CA THR A 18 36.81 -16.80 -1.93
C THR A 18 38.25 -17.28 -2.12
N SER A 19 38.47 -18.46 -2.70
CA SER A 19 39.77 -19.15 -2.76
C SER A 19 40.71 -18.73 -3.90
N ILE A 20 40.37 -17.72 -4.70
CA ILE A 20 41.15 -17.27 -5.88
C ILE A 20 41.71 -15.85 -5.70
N CYS A 21 42.16 -15.50 -4.49
CA CYS A 21 42.84 -14.22 -4.18
C CYS A 21 44.01 -14.40 -3.20
N ALA A 22 44.90 -15.38 -3.46
CA ALA A 22 46.15 -15.56 -2.71
C ALA A 22 47.28 -16.08 -3.62
N ALA A 23 48.05 -15.17 -4.20
CA ALA A 23 49.29 -15.47 -4.93
C ALA A 23 50.31 -14.33 -4.73
N PRO A 24 51.38 -14.51 -3.95
CA PRO A 24 52.46 -13.54 -3.83
C PRO A 24 53.48 -13.70 -4.96
N ALA A 25 54.16 -12.62 -5.34
CA ALA A 25 55.22 -12.64 -6.34
C ALA A 25 56.56 -12.21 -5.72
N ALA A 26 57.64 -12.98 -5.93
CA ALA A 26 59.04 -12.49 -5.95
C ALA A 26 60.09 -13.58 -6.28
N THR A 27 60.73 -13.45 -7.46
CA THR A 27 62.13 -13.85 -7.78
C THR A 27 62.56 -15.34 -7.79
N LEU A 28 63.68 -15.60 -8.51
CA LEU A 28 64.25 -16.93 -8.82
C LEU A 28 65.59 -17.17 -8.11
N ASN A 29 65.93 -18.43 -7.80
CA ASN A 29 67.13 -19.05 -8.38
C ASN A 29 67.20 -20.60 -8.31
N ARG A 30 68.15 -21.15 -9.08
CA ARG A 30 68.37 -22.56 -9.50
C ARG A 30 68.40 -23.66 -8.42
N MET A 31 67.66 -24.76 -8.67
CA MET A 31 68.04 -26.21 -8.79
C MET A 31 69.21 -26.83 -7.97
N PRO A 32 69.28 -28.18 -7.74
CA PRO A 32 68.41 -29.28 -8.26
C PRO A 32 68.00 -30.40 -7.24
N ALA A 33 67.29 -31.42 -7.78
CA ALA A 33 67.28 -32.85 -7.38
C ALA A 33 66.27 -33.41 -6.35
N THR A 34 65.83 -34.65 -6.67
CA THR A 34 64.84 -35.56 -6.07
C THR A 34 65.51 -36.62 -5.16
N PRO A 35 64.83 -37.52 -4.37
CA PRO A 35 63.62 -38.27 -4.76
C PRO A 35 62.54 -38.61 -3.69
N ALA A 36 61.47 -39.23 -4.21
CA ALA A 36 60.17 -39.55 -3.63
C ALA A 36 60.10 -40.60 -2.50
N ARG A 37 59.01 -40.53 -1.72
CA ARG A 37 58.22 -41.61 -1.08
C ARG A 37 56.88 -41.01 -0.56
N ALA A 38 55.79 -41.72 -0.26
CA ALA A 38 55.09 -42.82 -0.96
C ALA A 38 53.82 -43.22 -0.15
N HIS A 39 52.60 -42.86 -0.63
CA HIS A 39 51.29 -43.35 -0.16
C HIS A 39 50.89 -43.08 1.33
N PRO A 40 49.66 -43.41 1.79
CA PRO A 40 48.42 -43.76 1.08
C PRO A 40 47.23 -42.79 1.35
N SER A 41 46.09 -43.07 0.72
CA SER A 41 44.78 -42.46 1.01
C SER A 41 43.92 -43.35 1.92
N LEU A 42 43.07 -42.76 2.79
CA LEU A 42 41.76 -43.32 3.20
C LEU A 42 40.94 -42.31 4.03
N SER A 43 39.62 -42.48 4.03
CA SER A 43 38.63 -41.61 4.70
C SER A 43 38.22 -42.15 6.07
N ILE A 44 37.96 -41.28 7.05
CA ILE A 44 37.28 -41.61 8.33
C ILE A 44 36.27 -40.49 8.68
N GLY A 45 35.21 -40.87 9.40
CA GLY A 45 34.16 -39.99 9.93
C GLY A 45 34.49 -39.25 11.25
N PRO A 46 33.48 -38.80 12.02
CA PRO A 46 33.60 -37.67 12.96
C PRO A 46 33.74 -38.02 14.47
N GLU A 47 33.73 -36.96 15.30
CA GLU A 47 33.56 -36.88 16.78
C GLU A 47 34.79 -37.09 17.70
N PRO A 48 34.78 -36.64 19.00
CA PRO A 48 33.83 -35.74 19.72
C PRO A 48 34.48 -34.63 20.63
N GLY A 49 33.64 -33.81 21.27
CA GLY A 49 33.95 -33.01 22.50
C GLY A 49 34.07 -31.49 22.28
N TRP A 50 33.55 -30.59 23.11
CA TRP A 50 33.33 -30.58 24.58
C TRP A 50 32.02 -29.88 25.02
N MET A 51 31.69 -29.92 26.34
CA MET A 51 30.47 -29.33 26.94
C MET A 51 30.79 -28.61 28.27
N PRO A 52 29.99 -27.60 28.68
CA PRO A 52 29.01 -27.78 29.77
C PRO A 52 27.62 -27.18 29.41
N ARG A 53 26.46 -27.72 29.83
CA ARG A 53 25.84 -27.76 31.19
C ARG A 53 25.66 -26.35 31.80
N SER A 54 24.51 -25.94 32.34
CA SER A 54 23.20 -26.58 32.63
C SER A 54 22.08 -25.50 32.56
N GLU A 55 20.76 -25.72 32.69
CA GLU A 55 19.97 -26.80 33.30
C GLU A 55 18.80 -27.29 32.41
N THR A 56 18.04 -28.29 32.91
CA THR A 56 16.86 -28.85 32.22
C THR A 56 15.67 -28.97 33.17
N ARG A 57 14.45 -28.79 32.64
CA ARG A 57 13.29 -29.58 33.08
C ARG A 57 12.56 -30.22 31.90
N ARG A 58 12.45 -31.54 31.99
CA ARG A 58 11.61 -32.49 31.22
C ARG A 58 10.13 -32.29 31.61
N PHE A 59 9.06 -32.76 30.95
CA PHE A 59 8.72 -33.35 29.62
C PHE A 59 7.16 -33.09 29.46
N ILE A 60 6.27 -33.67 28.64
CA ILE A 60 6.19 -34.86 27.77
C ILE A 60 5.27 -34.54 26.56
N VAL A 61 5.48 -35.21 25.43
CA VAL A 61 4.61 -35.32 24.23
C VAL A 61 4.62 -36.83 23.88
N PRO A 62 3.50 -37.53 23.57
CA PRO A 62 2.84 -37.46 22.25
C PRO A 62 1.29 -37.79 22.30
N PRO A 63 0.57 -38.37 21.29
CA PRO A 63 -0.75 -37.86 20.87
C PRO A 63 -1.84 -38.98 20.77
N PRO A 64 -2.59 -39.13 19.66
CA PRO A 64 -3.91 -38.55 19.39
C PRO A 64 -5.06 -39.59 19.44
N GLY A 65 -6.31 -39.13 19.32
CA GLY A 65 -7.46 -40.02 19.07
C GLY A 65 -8.79 -39.31 18.85
N SER A 66 -9.60 -39.82 17.91
CA SER A 66 -10.99 -39.42 17.65
C SER A 66 -11.89 -40.66 17.64
N VAL A 67 -13.15 -40.51 18.08
CA VAL A 67 -14.35 -41.34 17.77
C VAL A 67 -15.55 -40.73 18.52
N ALA A 68 -16.79 -41.11 18.17
CA ALA A 68 -18.04 -40.45 18.58
C ALA A 68 -19.02 -41.38 19.34
N LEU A 69 -20.20 -40.81 19.67
CA LEU A 69 -21.46 -41.45 20.13
C LEU A 69 -21.54 -41.97 21.58
N ALA A 70 -22.36 -41.30 22.41
CA ALA A 70 -23.49 -41.91 23.16
C ALA A 70 -24.28 -40.86 23.99
N GLY A 71 -25.59 -41.07 24.14
CA GLY A 71 -26.39 -40.59 25.31
C GLY A 71 -26.62 -41.75 26.29
N PRO A 72 -27.39 -41.61 27.40
CA PRO A 72 -28.69 -40.94 27.40
C PRO A 72 -29.11 -40.16 28.69
N VAL A 73 -30.30 -39.55 28.58
CA VAL A 73 -31.34 -39.20 29.58
C VAL A 73 -31.14 -39.54 31.08
N GLU A 74 -31.26 -38.52 31.94
CA GLU A 74 -32.19 -38.39 33.10
C GLU A 74 -32.13 -36.92 33.59
N CYS A 75 -33.18 -36.09 33.76
CA CYS A 75 -34.52 -36.20 34.38
C CYS A 75 -34.57 -35.98 35.91
N PHE A 76 -34.83 -34.73 36.33
CA PHE A 76 -35.51 -34.44 37.61
C PHE A 76 -36.47 -33.24 37.47
N GLN A 77 -37.43 -33.10 38.39
CA GLN A 77 -38.68 -32.34 38.19
C GLN A 77 -38.73 -30.97 38.91
N GLY A 78 -39.61 -30.06 38.46
CA GLY A 78 -39.88 -28.77 39.14
C GLY A 78 -41.04 -27.94 38.54
N SER A 79 -42.23 -28.05 39.13
CA SER A 79 -43.45 -27.24 38.88
C SER A 79 -43.27 -25.75 39.29
N SER A 80 -44.07 -24.73 38.90
CA SER A 80 -45.37 -24.64 38.18
C SER A 80 -45.68 -23.18 37.76
N SER A 81 -46.70 -22.96 36.91
CA SER A 81 -47.41 -21.68 36.73
C SER A 81 -48.86 -21.80 37.29
N PRO A 82 -49.72 -20.74 37.47
CA PRO A 82 -50.16 -19.85 36.39
C PRO A 82 -50.72 -18.42 36.74
N ARG A 83 -51.04 -17.63 35.67
CA ARG A 83 -52.12 -16.59 35.55
C ARG A 83 -52.22 -15.41 36.56
N ARG A 84 -52.22 -14.18 36.02
CA ARG A 84 -53.39 -13.25 36.03
C ARG A 84 -53.22 -12.06 35.06
N ARG A 85 -54.34 -11.41 34.69
CA ARG A 85 -54.40 -10.13 33.93
C ARG A 85 -54.71 -8.98 34.90
N LEU A 86 -54.33 -7.74 34.57
CA LEU A 86 -55.16 -6.54 34.77
C LEU A 86 -54.61 -5.31 34.02
N ARG A 87 -55.50 -4.38 33.64
CA ARG A 87 -55.18 -3.00 33.18
C ARG A 87 -55.42 -2.05 34.35
N TYR A 88 -54.71 -0.92 34.43
CA TYR A 88 -55.26 0.32 35.01
C TYR A 88 -54.63 1.58 34.39
N ILE A 89 -55.26 2.75 34.58
CA ILE A 89 -54.97 4.02 33.88
C ILE A 89 -54.99 5.19 34.88
N HIS A 90 -54.00 6.10 34.83
CA HIS A 90 -54.11 7.53 35.19
C HIS A 90 -53.02 8.30 34.39
N ARG A 91 -53.18 9.48 33.77
CA ARG A 91 -53.93 10.74 34.01
C ARG A 91 -53.33 11.72 35.06
N GLY A 92 -52.13 12.24 34.77
CA GLY A 92 -51.92 13.63 34.24
C GLY A 92 -52.05 14.87 35.16
N ARG A 93 -51.09 15.81 35.02
CA ARG A 93 -51.11 17.28 35.30
C ARG A 93 -49.76 17.89 34.84
N PHE A 94 -49.57 19.22 34.74
CA PHE A 94 -50.00 20.23 33.74
C PHE A 94 -49.25 21.56 34.04
N ALA A 95 -48.89 22.37 33.02
CA ALA A 95 -48.46 23.80 33.05
C ALA A 95 -47.12 24.18 33.75
N ARG A 96 -46.19 24.98 33.18
CA ARG A 96 -46.28 26.27 32.45
C ARG A 96 -45.19 26.35 31.34
N LEU A 97 -45.26 27.01 30.19
CA LEU A 97 -45.86 28.25 29.63
C LEU A 97 -44.96 29.51 29.58
N ALA A 98 -44.30 29.71 28.43
CA ALA A 98 -44.00 30.99 27.75
C ALA A 98 -43.69 30.62 26.27
N ARG A 99 -44.55 30.83 25.27
CA ARG A 99 -45.11 32.06 24.66
C ARG A 99 -44.07 33.01 24.03
N TYR A 100 -44.03 32.99 22.71
CA TYR A 100 -43.88 34.19 21.87
C TYR A 100 -44.67 33.96 20.57
N ASP A 101 -45.52 34.92 20.18
CA ASP A 101 -46.37 34.86 18.98
C ASP A 101 -45.81 35.79 17.88
N PRO A 102 -45.71 35.36 16.61
CA PRO A 102 -45.60 36.26 15.46
C PRO A 102 -47.01 36.66 14.93
N PRO A 103 -47.22 37.92 14.49
CA PRO A 103 -48.54 38.40 14.06
C PRO A 103 -48.96 37.85 12.69
N MET A 104 -50.28 37.85 12.42
CA MET A 104 -50.83 37.41 11.13
C MET A 104 -50.45 38.33 9.97
N LEU A 105 -50.13 37.72 8.82
CA LEU A 105 -50.29 38.33 7.50
C LEU A 105 -51.17 37.42 6.62
N ARG A 106 -52.45 37.80 6.46
CA ARG A 106 -53.40 37.15 5.54
C ARG A 106 -53.45 37.93 4.22
N SER A 107 -52.62 37.58 3.25
CA SER A 107 -52.74 38.09 1.88
C SER A 107 -52.24 37.10 0.81
N THR A 108 -53.20 36.43 0.17
CA THR A 108 -53.18 36.06 -1.26
C THR A 108 -51.86 35.58 -1.90
N LEU A 109 -51.40 34.37 -1.56
CA LEU A 109 -50.56 33.56 -2.45
C LEU A 109 -51.22 32.20 -2.72
N ARG A 110 -51.40 31.85 -4.01
CA ARG A 110 -51.93 30.54 -4.42
C ARG A 110 -50.92 29.43 -4.07
N PRO A 111 -51.35 28.24 -3.61
CA PRO A 111 -50.45 27.23 -3.03
C PRO A 111 -49.31 26.80 -3.96
N GLY A 112 -49.54 26.71 -5.29
CA GLY A 112 -48.48 26.41 -6.26
C GLY A 112 -47.34 27.43 -6.32
N ARG A 113 -47.58 28.71 -5.98
CA ARG A 113 -46.53 29.73 -5.88
C ARG A 113 -45.77 29.70 -4.57
N ALA A 114 -46.38 29.23 -3.47
CA ALA A 114 -45.67 29.03 -2.21
C ALA A 114 -44.61 27.93 -2.34
N LEU A 115 -44.93 26.81 -3.02
CA LEU A 115 -43.98 25.73 -3.27
C LEU A 115 -42.86 26.17 -4.24
N ALA A 116 -43.20 26.89 -5.31
CA ALA A 116 -42.21 27.44 -6.24
C ALA A 116 -41.28 28.46 -5.55
N LEU A 117 -41.81 29.35 -4.71
CA LEU A 117 -40.98 30.31 -3.98
C LEU A 117 -40.14 29.64 -2.88
N ALA A 118 -40.63 28.57 -2.24
CA ALA A 118 -39.82 27.76 -1.32
C ALA A 118 -38.68 27.03 -2.04
N LEU A 119 -38.90 26.51 -3.25
CA LEU A 119 -37.85 25.90 -4.07
C LEU A 119 -36.83 26.94 -4.58
N VAL A 120 -37.28 28.13 -4.98
CA VAL A 120 -36.40 29.22 -5.42
C VAL A 120 -35.62 29.83 -4.24
N LEU A 121 -36.22 29.96 -3.05
CA LEU A 121 -35.50 30.42 -1.85
C LEU A 121 -34.58 29.34 -1.27
N ALA A 122 -34.88 28.05 -1.44
CA ALA A 122 -33.92 26.97 -1.17
C ALA A 122 -32.71 27.00 -2.13
N ALA A 123 -32.88 27.53 -3.34
CA ALA A 123 -31.80 27.79 -4.30
C ALA A 123 -31.09 29.16 -4.09
N ALA A 124 -31.63 30.04 -3.25
CA ALA A 124 -31.17 31.43 -3.07
C ALA A 124 -30.88 31.82 -1.60
N ALA A 125 -30.80 30.84 -0.70
CA ALA A 125 -30.16 31.07 0.60
C ALA A 125 -28.67 31.39 0.37
N PRO A 126 -28.09 32.43 0.99
CA PRO A 126 -26.65 32.64 0.93
C PRO A 126 -25.97 31.41 1.54
N ARG A 127 -25.23 30.66 0.73
CA ARG A 127 -24.51 29.48 1.20
C ARG A 127 -23.61 29.88 2.38
N PRO A 128 -23.53 29.09 3.46
CA PRO A 128 -22.51 29.33 4.47
C PRO A 128 -21.14 29.26 3.79
N ALA A 129 -20.21 30.14 4.17
CA ALA A 129 -18.82 30.13 3.69
C ALA A 129 -18.01 28.98 4.34
N ALA A 130 -18.57 27.78 4.33
CA ALA A 130 -17.88 26.54 4.67
C ALA A 130 -16.90 26.20 3.54
N ALA A 131 -15.73 25.68 3.88
CA ALA A 131 -14.71 25.34 2.91
C ALA A 131 -15.20 24.20 2.00
N THR A 132 -15.41 24.52 0.72
CA THR A 132 -15.56 23.53 -0.35
C THR A 132 -14.18 22.98 -0.74
N VAL A 133 -14.15 21.79 -1.31
CA VAL A 133 -12.88 21.17 -1.75
C VAL A 133 -12.64 21.53 -3.21
N LEU A 134 -11.54 22.24 -3.49
CA LEU A 134 -11.14 22.60 -4.85
C LEU A 134 -10.18 21.54 -5.39
N VAL A 135 -10.50 20.96 -6.56
CA VAL A 135 -9.66 19.96 -7.24
C VAL A 135 -8.41 20.63 -7.81
N GLU A 136 -7.24 20.13 -7.41
CA GLU A 136 -5.93 20.55 -7.95
C GLU A 136 -5.50 19.64 -9.12
N SER A 137 -5.72 18.34 -8.99
CA SER A 137 -5.41 17.35 -10.03
C SER A 137 -6.27 16.10 -9.86
N ALA A 138 -6.79 15.56 -10.95
CA ALA A 138 -7.51 14.28 -10.96
C ALA A 138 -6.89 13.34 -12.00
N GLN A 139 -6.34 12.22 -11.52
CA GLN A 139 -5.75 11.17 -12.34
C GLN A 139 -6.73 10.00 -12.44
N ALA A 140 -7.07 9.66 -13.69
CA ALA A 140 -7.87 8.51 -14.05
C ALA A 140 -7.04 7.22 -14.03
N PRO A 141 -7.67 6.03 -13.95
CA PRO A 141 -7.00 4.79 -14.35
C PRO A 141 -6.57 4.87 -15.83
N PRO A 142 -5.55 4.10 -16.25
CA PRO A 142 -5.12 4.03 -17.65
C PRO A 142 -6.29 3.78 -18.63
N GLY A 143 -6.26 4.46 -19.77
CA GLY A 143 -7.30 4.35 -20.81
C GLY A 143 -8.62 5.09 -20.49
N SER A 144 -8.72 5.80 -19.35
CA SER A 144 -9.89 6.63 -18.99
C SER A 144 -9.54 8.11 -18.88
N LEU A 145 -10.56 8.98 -18.97
CA LEU A 145 -10.45 10.40 -18.64
C LEU A 145 -11.14 10.70 -17.31
N SER A 146 -10.63 11.68 -16.58
CA SER A 146 -11.30 12.18 -15.37
C SER A 146 -12.47 13.10 -15.74
N PRO A 147 -13.67 12.90 -15.17
CA PRO A 147 -14.77 13.85 -15.32
C PRO A 147 -14.57 15.10 -14.44
N LEU A 148 -13.76 14.99 -13.37
CA LEU A 148 -13.29 16.11 -12.55
C LEU A 148 -12.08 16.79 -13.20
N ALA A 149 -12.05 18.11 -13.18
CA ALA A 149 -11.01 18.95 -13.75
C ALA A 149 -10.36 19.85 -12.67
N PRO A 150 -9.09 20.28 -12.84
CA PRO A 150 -8.50 21.30 -11.98
C PRO A 150 -9.36 22.57 -11.94
N GLY A 151 -9.63 23.08 -10.74
CA GLY A 151 -10.51 24.23 -10.52
C GLY A 151 -12.00 23.90 -10.34
N ASP A 152 -12.39 22.63 -10.34
CA ASP A 152 -13.73 22.23 -9.87
C ASP A 152 -13.84 22.42 -8.35
N GLU A 153 -14.90 23.07 -7.88
CA GLU A 153 -15.27 23.16 -6.46
C GLU A 153 -16.33 22.10 -6.12
N LEU A 154 -15.97 21.13 -5.31
CA LEU A 154 -16.83 20.00 -4.97
C LEU A 154 -17.80 20.38 -3.84
N LEU A 155 -19.09 20.06 -4.02
CA LEU A 155 -20.16 20.42 -3.08
C LEU A 155 -20.73 19.19 -2.36
N ARG A 156 -21.14 18.17 -3.12
CA ARG A 156 -21.79 16.96 -2.59
C ARG A 156 -21.47 15.75 -3.45
N TRP A 157 -21.42 14.57 -2.83
CA TRP A 157 -21.37 13.28 -3.52
C TRP A 157 -22.51 12.36 -3.10
N GLN A 158 -22.87 11.42 -3.97
CA GLN A 158 -23.89 10.38 -3.78
C GLN A 158 -23.46 9.09 -4.47
N ARG A 159 -23.59 7.93 -3.81
CA ARG A 159 -23.29 6.63 -4.42
C ARG A 159 -24.55 6.02 -5.03
N SER A 160 -24.60 5.95 -6.36
CA SER A 160 -25.74 5.44 -7.12
C SER A 160 -26.00 3.95 -6.80
N GLY A 161 -27.27 3.56 -6.68
CA GLY A 161 -27.66 2.18 -6.37
C GLY A 161 -27.43 1.72 -4.92
N ALA A 162 -26.88 2.57 -4.05
CA ALA A 162 -26.74 2.23 -2.62
C ALA A 162 -28.11 2.14 -1.92
N THR A 163 -28.33 1.07 -1.16
CA THR A 163 -29.51 0.90 -0.28
C THR A 163 -29.03 0.61 1.16
N PRO A 164 -29.29 1.49 2.15
CA PRO A 164 -29.82 2.85 1.99
C PRO A 164 -28.88 3.74 1.16
N LEU A 165 -29.42 4.84 0.63
CA LEU A 165 -28.65 5.79 -0.17
C LEU A 165 -27.53 6.40 0.68
N ARG A 166 -26.28 6.28 0.22
CA ARG A 166 -25.12 6.92 0.84
C ARG A 166 -24.78 8.20 0.08
N SER A 167 -24.69 9.31 0.79
CA SER A 167 -24.26 10.61 0.28
C SER A 167 -23.57 11.40 1.38
N GLY A 168 -22.84 12.44 1.00
CA GLY A 168 -22.15 13.33 1.92
C GLY A 168 -21.78 14.64 1.25
N ASP A 169 -21.69 15.70 2.05
CA ASP A 169 -21.24 17.01 1.61
C ASP A 169 -19.71 17.05 1.72
N PHE A 170 -19.02 17.81 0.86
CA PHE A 170 -17.58 18.03 1.01
C PHE A 170 -17.35 19.14 2.02
N ALA A 171 -16.73 18.81 3.15
CA ALA A 171 -16.51 19.72 4.27
C ALA A 171 -15.04 19.76 4.75
N HIS A 172 -14.18 18.90 4.21
CA HIS A 172 -12.75 18.88 4.47
C HIS A 172 -11.99 18.35 3.25
N TRP A 173 -10.81 18.89 2.92
CA TRP A 173 -10.00 18.48 1.75
C TRP A 173 -9.79 16.96 1.60
N GLY A 174 -9.71 16.22 2.71
CA GLY A 174 -9.52 14.76 2.73
C GLY A 174 -10.78 13.93 2.42
N ASP A 175 -11.98 14.51 2.37
CA ASP A 175 -13.20 13.83 1.92
C ASP A 175 -13.05 13.27 0.49
N LEU A 176 -12.17 13.90 -0.30
CA LEU A 176 -11.86 13.50 -1.67
C LEU A 176 -11.02 12.20 -1.74
N ASP A 177 -10.15 11.96 -0.76
CA ASP A 177 -9.45 10.68 -0.62
C ASP A 177 -10.40 9.58 -0.11
N LEU A 178 -11.36 9.91 0.78
CA LEU A 178 -12.43 8.96 1.16
C LEU A 178 -13.23 8.50 -0.07
N LEU A 179 -13.53 9.40 -1.00
CA LEU A 179 -14.26 9.05 -2.22
C LEU A 179 -13.46 8.09 -3.11
N ALA A 180 -12.16 8.32 -3.28
CA ALA A 180 -11.30 7.43 -4.05
C ALA A 180 -11.16 6.04 -3.39
N PHE A 181 -11.03 5.98 -2.06
CA PHE A 181 -10.57 4.80 -1.35
C PHE A 181 -11.64 4.01 -0.59
N LEU A 182 -12.75 4.64 -0.17
CA LEU A 182 -13.86 3.95 0.50
C LEU A 182 -15.08 3.80 -0.42
N GLU A 183 -15.36 4.76 -1.30
CA GLU A 183 -16.67 4.82 -1.96
C GLU A 183 -16.67 4.42 -3.44
N SER A 184 -15.69 4.86 -4.23
CA SER A 184 -15.47 4.38 -5.61
C SER A 184 -15.38 2.85 -5.71
N PRO A 185 -14.70 2.11 -4.80
CA PRO A 185 -14.67 0.66 -4.83
C PRO A 185 -16.04 -0.01 -4.60
N ARG A 186 -17.04 0.72 -4.08
CA ARG A 186 -18.38 0.21 -3.69
C ARG A 186 -19.48 0.54 -4.70
N GLY A 187 -19.21 1.33 -5.73
CA GLY A 187 -20.19 1.68 -6.77
C GLY A 187 -19.94 3.05 -7.43
N THR A 188 -20.73 3.34 -8.47
CA THR A 188 -20.70 4.61 -9.20
C THR A 188 -21.05 5.78 -8.29
N LEU A 189 -20.39 6.91 -8.49
CA LEU A 189 -20.56 8.13 -7.70
C LEU A 189 -21.06 9.27 -8.58
N GLU A 190 -22.14 9.91 -8.16
CA GLU A 190 -22.57 11.21 -8.67
C GLU A 190 -21.97 12.31 -7.79
N ILE A 191 -21.36 13.32 -8.40
CA ILE A 191 -20.81 14.49 -7.69
C ILE A 191 -21.47 15.76 -8.24
N ASP A 192 -22.02 16.57 -7.34
CA ASP A 192 -22.42 17.95 -7.60
C ASP A 192 -21.24 18.88 -7.29
N LEU A 193 -20.89 19.74 -8.26
CA LEU A 193 -19.75 20.66 -8.21
C LEU A 193 -20.07 22.00 -8.87
N LEU A 194 -19.23 23.01 -8.65
CA LEU A 194 -19.16 24.21 -9.48
C LEU A 194 -17.93 24.12 -10.39
N ARG A 195 -18.09 24.42 -11.68
CA ARG A 195 -16.99 24.57 -12.64
C ARG A 195 -17.05 25.97 -13.22
N GLN A 196 -16.10 26.82 -12.85
CA GLN A 196 -16.10 28.25 -13.19
C GLN A 196 -17.37 28.97 -12.67
N GLY A 197 -17.80 28.62 -11.45
CA GLY A 197 -19.03 29.14 -10.83
C GLY A 197 -20.32 28.43 -11.26
N GLU A 198 -20.37 27.86 -12.47
CA GLU A 198 -21.56 27.18 -13.00
C GLU A 198 -21.78 25.80 -12.36
N PRO A 199 -23.00 25.48 -11.87
CA PRO A 199 -23.30 24.19 -11.26
C PRO A 199 -23.33 23.05 -12.28
N ARG A 200 -22.68 21.94 -11.96
CA ARG A 200 -22.66 20.72 -12.78
C ARG A 200 -22.79 19.48 -11.91
N ARG A 201 -23.40 18.44 -12.47
CA ARG A 201 -23.28 17.06 -11.97
C ARG A 201 -22.35 16.27 -12.87
N VAL A 202 -21.49 15.45 -12.28
CA VAL A 202 -20.61 14.51 -12.99
C VAL A 202 -20.70 13.11 -12.39
N THR A 203 -20.31 12.10 -13.17
CA THR A 203 -20.37 10.69 -12.78
C THR A 203 -18.98 10.07 -12.79
N LEU A 204 -18.51 9.59 -11.64
CA LEU A 204 -17.29 8.78 -11.50
C LEU A 204 -17.66 7.28 -11.47
N PRO A 205 -17.29 6.47 -12.47
CA PRO A 205 -17.43 5.02 -12.40
C PRO A 205 -16.47 4.39 -11.36
N PRO A 206 -16.74 3.13 -10.92
CA PRO A 206 -15.91 2.42 -9.96
C PRO A 206 -14.47 2.19 -10.49
N ALA A 207 -13.48 2.88 -9.92
CA ALA A 207 -12.09 2.77 -10.35
C ALA A 207 -11.07 3.18 -9.28
N ALA A 208 -9.79 2.92 -9.57
CA ALA A 208 -8.63 3.34 -8.78
C ALA A 208 -8.25 4.81 -9.06
N TRP A 209 -9.20 5.73 -8.81
CA TRP A 209 -8.95 7.16 -8.95
C TRP A 209 -7.83 7.64 -8.03
N THR A 210 -7.05 8.62 -8.48
CA THR A 210 -6.11 9.37 -7.62
C THR A 210 -6.39 10.84 -7.76
N PHE A 211 -6.86 11.48 -6.70
CA PHE A 211 -7.19 12.90 -6.67
C PHE A 211 -6.18 13.67 -5.82
N ARG A 212 -6.17 14.99 -5.99
CA ARG A 212 -5.67 15.95 -4.99
C ARG A 212 -6.61 17.14 -4.95
N GLY A 213 -6.91 17.58 -3.74
CA GLY A 213 -7.70 18.77 -3.47
C GLY A 213 -7.04 19.65 -2.42
N ARG A 214 -7.57 20.86 -2.33
CA ARG A 214 -7.24 21.84 -1.28
C ARG A 214 -8.52 22.51 -0.78
N PRO A 215 -8.52 23.10 0.42
CA PRO A 215 -9.62 23.96 0.84
C PRO A 215 -9.74 25.16 -0.11
N THR A 216 -10.96 25.60 -0.40
CA THR A 216 -11.18 26.88 -1.08
C THR A 216 -10.68 28.06 -0.24
N GLY A 217 -10.43 29.20 -0.89
CA GLY A 217 -9.84 30.37 -0.25
C GLY A 217 -8.33 30.28 0.04
N VAL A 218 -7.70 29.09 -0.03
CA VAL A 218 -6.23 28.97 0.07
C VAL A 218 -5.57 29.64 -1.14
N ASP A 219 -4.58 30.50 -0.87
CA ASP A 219 -3.79 31.20 -1.88
C ASP A 219 -2.84 30.22 -2.63
N PRO A 220 -2.89 30.15 -3.98
CA PRO A 220 -1.91 29.42 -4.79
C PRO A 220 -0.44 29.71 -4.45
N ALA A 221 -0.08 30.94 -4.06
CA ALA A 221 1.28 31.29 -3.67
C ALA A 221 1.72 30.57 -2.38
N LEU A 222 0.80 30.31 -1.44
CA LEU A 222 1.08 29.47 -0.26
C LEU A 222 1.25 28.00 -0.66
N VAL A 223 0.44 27.49 -1.60
CA VAL A 223 0.59 26.12 -2.16
C VAL A 223 2.00 25.94 -2.72
N GLU A 224 2.43 26.86 -3.59
CA GLU A 224 3.74 26.80 -4.23
C GLU A 224 4.86 26.97 -3.20
N ARG A 225 4.73 27.92 -2.27
CA ARG A 225 5.79 28.19 -1.27
C ARG A 225 6.01 27.00 -0.33
N VAL A 226 4.95 26.33 0.11
CA VAL A 226 5.06 25.10 0.92
C VAL A 226 5.75 23.98 0.11
N ALA A 227 5.41 23.82 -1.16
CA ALA A 227 6.05 22.85 -2.04
C ALA A 227 7.54 23.16 -2.31
N GLN A 228 7.89 24.44 -2.53
CA GLN A 228 9.28 24.90 -2.69
C GLN A 228 10.12 24.68 -1.43
N LEU A 229 9.54 24.87 -0.24
CA LEU A 229 10.23 24.65 1.03
C LEU A 229 10.42 23.16 1.33
N ALA A 230 9.40 22.33 1.07
CA ALA A 230 9.51 20.87 1.16
C ALA A 230 10.51 20.26 0.16
N ALA A 231 10.82 20.98 -0.92
CA ALA A 231 11.82 20.57 -1.91
C ALA A 231 13.27 20.84 -1.50
N ARG A 232 13.52 21.55 -0.40
CA ARG A 232 14.84 21.86 0.13
C ARG A 232 15.11 20.96 1.35
N GLU A 233 16.01 20.00 1.19
CA GLU A 233 16.32 18.98 2.20
C GLU A 233 17.12 19.55 3.38
N SER A 234 16.42 20.18 4.33
CA SER A 234 17.00 20.67 5.58
C SER A 234 15.95 20.66 6.69
N THR A 235 16.38 20.42 7.94
CA THR A 235 15.52 20.58 9.12
C THR A 235 15.01 22.02 9.26
N ALA A 236 15.79 23.01 8.81
CA ALA A 236 15.46 24.42 8.88
C ALA A 236 14.28 24.84 7.99
N THR A 237 13.78 23.99 7.08
CA THR A 237 12.59 24.33 6.27
C THR A 237 11.27 24.10 7.01
N PHE A 238 11.26 23.22 8.01
CA PHE A 238 10.11 23.04 8.90
C PHE A 238 9.79 24.35 9.64
N GLU A 239 10.82 24.95 10.22
CA GLU A 239 10.78 26.22 10.96
C GLU A 239 10.49 27.44 10.05
N GLN A 240 10.61 27.29 8.73
CA GLN A 240 10.19 28.30 7.75
C GLN A 240 8.72 28.16 7.31
N VAL A 241 8.10 26.98 7.49
CA VAL A 241 6.68 26.75 7.15
C VAL A 241 5.76 27.15 8.30
N GLU A 242 6.15 26.91 9.55
CA GLU A 242 5.31 27.22 10.72
C GLU A 242 4.87 28.69 10.81
N PRO A 243 5.72 29.71 10.55
CA PRO A 243 5.29 31.12 10.50
C PRO A 243 4.37 31.45 9.32
N LEU A 244 4.52 30.79 8.17
CA LEU A 244 3.65 30.97 6.99
C LEU A 244 2.24 30.41 7.21
N LEU A 245 2.09 29.52 8.19
CA LEU A 245 0.83 28.92 8.60
C LEU A 245 0.26 29.54 9.89
N ALA A 246 0.92 30.54 10.48
CA ALA A 246 0.45 31.23 11.67
C ALA A 246 -0.88 31.95 11.40
N GLY A 247 -1.86 31.78 12.30
CA GLY A 247 -3.21 32.35 12.16
C GLY A 247 -4.13 31.66 11.15
N ALA A 248 -3.64 30.73 10.32
CA ALA A 248 -4.48 30.01 9.36
C ALA A 248 -5.46 29.01 10.04
N PRO A 249 -6.65 28.76 9.45
CA PRO A 249 -7.59 27.77 9.97
C PRO A 249 -6.98 26.38 10.15
N ALA A 250 -7.49 25.60 11.11
CA ALA A 250 -6.94 24.28 11.43
C ALA A 250 -6.89 23.34 10.21
N GLU A 251 -7.93 23.34 9.38
CA GLU A 251 -7.97 22.61 8.10
C GLU A 251 -6.82 23.02 7.17
N VAL A 252 -6.63 24.31 6.92
CA VAL A 252 -5.58 24.83 6.01
C VAL A 252 -4.20 24.43 6.52
N ARG A 253 -3.99 24.42 7.84
CA ARG A 253 -2.75 23.97 8.47
C ARG A 253 -2.58 22.44 8.36
N SER A 254 -3.62 21.65 8.58
CA SER A 254 -3.63 20.18 8.38
C SER A 254 -3.26 19.83 6.92
N TRP A 255 -3.92 20.47 5.96
CA TRP A 255 -3.65 20.35 4.54
C TRP A 255 -2.18 20.69 4.23
N ALA A 256 -1.72 21.88 4.62
CA ALA A 256 -0.37 22.35 4.28
C ALA A 256 0.73 21.45 4.85
N TRP A 257 0.60 21.01 6.11
CA TRP A 257 1.55 20.06 6.70
C TRP A 257 1.51 18.68 6.02
N THR A 258 0.34 18.22 5.56
CA THR A 258 0.23 16.98 4.76
C THR A 258 0.92 17.13 3.40
N ARG A 259 0.74 18.25 2.70
CA ARG A 259 1.40 18.54 1.41
C ARG A 259 2.91 18.65 1.57
N PHE A 260 3.39 19.27 2.66
CA PHE A 260 4.80 19.34 3.03
C PHE A 260 5.38 17.94 3.32
N ALA A 261 4.64 17.07 4.03
CA ALA A 261 5.05 15.70 4.30
C ALA A 261 5.17 14.84 3.03
N ASP A 262 4.20 14.91 2.12
CA ASP A 262 4.23 14.23 0.81
C ASP A 262 5.45 14.64 -0.01
N ALA A 263 5.71 15.95 -0.12
CA ALA A 263 6.83 16.50 -0.88
C ALA A 263 8.21 16.21 -0.25
N ALA A 264 8.30 16.09 1.09
CA ALA A 264 9.51 15.66 1.79
C ALA A 264 9.74 14.13 1.68
N GLY A 265 8.69 13.32 1.81
CA GLY A 265 8.77 11.86 1.72
C GLY A 265 9.25 11.37 0.34
N LYS A 266 8.83 12.05 -0.73
CA LYS A 266 9.31 11.80 -2.11
C LYS A 266 10.81 12.01 -2.32
N ARG A 267 11.49 12.71 -1.41
CA ARG A 267 12.95 12.93 -1.40
C ARG A 267 13.66 12.11 -0.33
N SER A 268 13.02 11.06 0.19
CA SER A 268 13.48 10.29 1.35
C SER A 268 13.73 11.14 2.61
N GLY A 269 13.14 12.34 2.70
CA GLY A 269 13.17 13.24 3.86
C GLY A 269 12.29 12.76 5.01
N TRP A 270 12.34 11.47 5.33
CA TRP A 270 11.38 10.77 6.19
C TRP A 270 11.29 11.35 7.61
N ARG A 271 12.37 11.92 8.17
CA ARG A 271 12.32 12.63 9.47
C ARG A 271 11.44 13.88 9.41
N THR A 272 11.58 14.66 8.35
CA THR A 272 10.82 15.89 8.10
C THR A 272 9.35 15.57 7.80
N ALA A 273 9.09 14.55 6.98
CA ALA A 273 7.74 14.04 6.73
C ALA A 273 7.07 13.51 8.01
N GLN A 274 7.79 12.72 8.82
CA GLN A 274 7.31 12.20 10.11
C GLN A 274 6.90 13.33 11.06
N ARG A 275 7.70 14.41 11.18
CA ARG A 275 7.38 15.57 12.03
C ARG A 275 6.13 16.29 11.53
N ALA A 276 6.02 16.50 10.21
CA ALA A 276 4.88 17.21 9.62
C ALA A 276 3.56 16.44 9.73
N LEU A 277 3.57 15.12 9.56
CA LEU A 277 2.39 14.28 9.78
C LEU A 277 1.94 14.34 11.24
N ALA A 278 2.87 14.28 12.20
CA ALA A 278 2.56 14.44 13.63
C ALA A 278 1.94 15.82 13.97
N THR A 279 2.28 16.88 13.24
CA THR A 279 1.64 18.20 13.36
C THR A 279 0.28 18.27 12.67
N ALA A 280 0.07 17.53 11.58
CA ALA A 280 -1.19 17.52 10.82
C ALA A 280 -2.30 16.69 11.50
N ILE A 281 -1.97 15.55 12.14
CA ILE A 281 -2.91 14.64 12.81
C ILE A 281 -3.88 15.35 13.78
N PRO A 282 -3.43 16.13 14.79
CA PRO A 282 -4.32 16.78 15.76
C PRO A 282 -5.11 17.97 15.20
N LEU A 283 -4.85 18.37 13.96
CA LEU A 283 -5.57 19.44 13.25
C LEU A 283 -6.67 18.90 12.32
N SER A 284 -6.87 17.58 12.27
CA SER A 284 -7.66 16.88 11.26
C SER A 284 -8.93 16.24 11.84
N PRO A 285 -10.02 16.11 11.05
CA PRO A 285 -11.17 15.28 11.43
C PRO A 285 -10.77 13.79 11.51
N PRO A 286 -11.50 12.94 12.26
CA PRO A 286 -11.03 11.59 12.60
C PRO A 286 -10.65 10.69 11.42
N HIS A 287 -11.33 10.84 10.28
CA HIS A 287 -11.04 10.03 9.09
C HIS A 287 -9.69 10.41 8.45
N VAL A 288 -9.38 11.71 8.35
CA VAL A 288 -8.05 12.17 7.87
C VAL A 288 -7.00 11.86 8.90
N ALA A 289 -7.27 12.07 10.19
CA ALA A 289 -6.36 11.70 11.26
C ALA A 289 -5.96 10.22 11.19
N ALA A 290 -6.89 9.32 10.85
CA ALA A 290 -6.61 7.89 10.67
C ALA A 290 -5.67 7.60 9.49
N ASP A 291 -5.88 8.24 8.33
CA ASP A 291 -4.98 8.07 7.18
C ASP A 291 -3.62 8.76 7.38
N LEU A 292 -3.57 9.90 8.08
CA LEU A 292 -2.32 10.56 8.46
C LEU A 292 -1.53 9.74 9.49
N GLU A 293 -2.17 9.09 10.46
CA GLU A 293 -1.54 8.13 11.38
C GLU A 293 -0.97 6.93 10.63
N ARG A 294 -1.67 6.43 9.60
CA ARG A 294 -1.15 5.37 8.73
C ARG A 294 0.09 5.84 7.94
N LEU A 295 0.05 7.04 7.35
CA LEU A 295 1.20 7.63 6.66
C LEU A 295 2.36 7.96 7.63
N HIS A 296 2.05 8.31 8.88
CA HIS A 296 3.03 8.54 9.94
C HIS A 296 3.74 7.23 10.30
N GLY A 297 2.99 6.12 10.38
CA GLY A 297 3.54 4.77 10.49
C GLY A 297 4.45 4.40 9.31
N ASP A 298 4.05 4.70 8.07
CA ASP A 298 4.91 4.46 6.90
C ASP A 298 6.22 5.28 6.94
N ALA A 299 6.18 6.54 7.39
CA ALA A 299 7.38 7.36 7.59
C ALA A 299 8.27 6.83 8.73
N LEU A 300 7.69 6.38 9.85
CA LEU A 300 8.42 5.76 10.97
C LEU A 300 9.07 4.44 10.55
N ARG A 301 8.37 3.61 9.77
CA ARG A 301 8.91 2.36 9.21
C ARG A 301 10.07 2.62 8.25
N ARG A 302 10.00 3.67 7.42
CA ARG A 302 11.12 4.13 6.57
C ARG A 302 12.32 4.63 7.38
N LEU A 303 12.12 5.04 8.62
CA LEU A 303 13.18 5.40 9.59
C LEU A 303 13.64 4.22 10.46
N ASN A 304 13.20 2.99 10.17
CA ASN A 304 13.41 1.78 10.97
C ASN A 304 12.92 1.87 12.44
N ARG A 305 11.97 2.76 12.73
CA ARG A 305 11.33 2.92 14.05
C ARG A 305 10.08 2.04 14.12
N LEU A 306 10.30 0.73 14.13
CA LEU A 306 9.26 -0.27 13.84
C LEU A 306 8.13 -0.30 14.90
N ASP A 307 8.46 -0.24 16.19
CA ASP A 307 7.47 -0.27 17.28
C ASP A 307 6.57 0.99 17.27
N GLU A 308 7.15 2.15 16.95
CA GLU A 308 6.41 3.40 16.81
C GLU A 308 5.54 3.40 15.55
N ALA A 309 6.02 2.79 14.45
CA ALA A 309 5.23 2.58 13.25
C ALA A 309 4.02 1.67 13.52
N GLU A 310 4.23 0.57 14.26
CA GLU A 310 3.17 -0.32 14.71
C GLU A 310 2.14 0.41 15.58
N ALA A 311 2.60 1.25 16.52
CA ALA A 311 1.73 2.08 17.34
C ALA A 311 0.91 3.07 16.50
N ALA A 312 1.50 3.70 15.48
CA ALA A 312 0.80 4.61 14.56
C ALA A 312 -0.24 3.86 13.70
N TYR A 313 0.10 2.71 13.14
CA TYR A 313 -0.85 1.85 12.43
C TYR A 313 -2.00 1.38 13.35
N ARG A 314 -1.75 1.12 14.65
CA ARG A 314 -2.83 0.83 15.61
C ARG A 314 -3.71 2.04 15.96
N ARG A 315 -3.15 3.26 16.03
CA ARG A 315 -3.96 4.49 16.22
C ARG A 315 -4.85 4.74 14.99
N ALA A 316 -4.30 4.56 13.77
CA ALA A 316 -5.08 4.57 12.54
C ALA A 316 -6.24 3.55 12.56
N LEU A 317 -5.97 2.31 12.98
CA LEU A 317 -7.00 1.27 13.09
C LEU A 317 -8.09 1.62 14.12
N ALA A 318 -7.70 2.13 15.29
CA ALA A 318 -8.65 2.50 16.35
C ALA A 318 -9.57 3.67 15.91
N LEU A 319 -9.03 4.66 15.18
CA LEU A 319 -9.83 5.74 14.59
C LEU A 319 -10.79 5.22 13.52
N TRP A 320 -10.37 4.27 12.68
CA TRP A 320 -11.22 3.68 11.65
C TRP A 320 -12.33 2.79 12.21
N GLU A 321 -12.05 1.91 13.18
CA GLU A 321 -13.07 1.11 13.86
C GLU A 321 -14.05 1.99 14.64
N GLY A 322 -13.63 3.16 15.12
CA GLY A 322 -14.50 4.18 15.71
C GLY A 322 -15.45 4.88 14.72
N LEU A 323 -15.23 4.73 13.41
CA LEU A 323 -16.03 5.35 12.33
C LEU A 323 -16.95 4.34 11.62
N GLU A 324 -16.42 3.19 11.18
CA GLU A 324 -17.17 2.08 10.57
C GLU A 324 -16.52 0.76 11.03
N PRO A 325 -17.01 0.11 12.11
CA PRO A 325 -16.45 -1.15 12.62
C PRO A 325 -16.36 -2.24 11.54
N ARG A 326 -15.17 -2.82 11.36
CA ARG A 326 -14.78 -3.72 10.25
C ARG A 326 -15.20 -3.20 8.86
N GLY A 327 -15.11 -1.87 8.67
CA GLY A 327 -15.32 -1.13 7.43
C GLY A 327 -14.08 -1.10 6.52
N LEU A 328 -14.19 -0.44 5.35
CA LEU A 328 -13.08 -0.39 4.39
C LEU A 328 -11.87 0.42 4.90
N GLY A 329 -12.09 1.49 5.67
CA GLY A 329 -11.01 2.32 6.24
C GLY A 329 -10.03 1.50 7.09
N SER A 330 -10.57 0.65 7.98
CA SER A 330 -9.79 -0.26 8.82
C SER A 330 -8.83 -1.14 8.02
N THR A 331 -9.24 -1.56 6.81
CA THR A 331 -8.41 -2.43 5.96
C THR A 331 -7.09 -1.78 5.52
N PHE A 332 -7.00 -0.45 5.45
CA PHE A 332 -5.75 0.23 5.12
C PHE A 332 -4.74 0.16 6.29
N ALA A 333 -5.22 0.25 7.53
CA ALA A 333 -4.40 0.09 8.73
C ALA A 333 -4.01 -1.39 8.97
N ILE A 334 -4.95 -2.33 8.80
CA ILE A 334 -4.69 -3.78 8.91
C ILE A 334 -3.69 -4.22 7.83
N ASN A 335 -3.83 -3.73 6.59
CA ASN A 335 -2.86 -4.01 5.51
C ASN A 335 -1.47 -3.43 5.80
N ALA A 336 -1.38 -2.28 6.48
CA ALA A 336 -0.10 -1.70 6.87
C ALA A 336 0.58 -2.52 8.00
N LEU A 337 -0.18 -3.02 8.97
CA LEU A 337 0.28 -3.99 9.97
C LEU A 337 0.71 -5.31 9.31
N ALA A 338 -0.04 -5.82 8.33
CA ALA A 338 0.31 -7.02 7.58
C ALA A 338 1.63 -6.86 6.81
N ASN A 339 1.84 -5.71 6.16
CA ASN A 339 3.10 -5.34 5.51
C ASN A 339 4.28 -5.28 6.49
N LEU A 340 4.07 -4.70 7.69
CA LEU A 340 5.09 -4.61 8.73
C LEU A 340 5.50 -6.02 9.21
N ARG A 341 4.53 -6.87 9.52
CA ARG A 341 4.75 -8.27 9.91
C ARG A 341 5.43 -9.09 8.80
N ALA A 342 5.06 -8.88 7.54
CA ALA A 342 5.70 -9.52 6.39
C ALA A 342 7.16 -9.07 6.17
N ALA A 343 7.53 -7.87 6.63
CA ALA A 343 8.90 -7.37 6.64
C ALA A 343 9.73 -7.87 7.85
N GLN A 344 9.07 -8.12 8.99
CA GLN A 344 9.65 -8.78 10.18
C GLN A 344 9.77 -10.30 10.04
N TYR A 345 9.38 -10.88 8.90
CA TYR A 345 9.25 -12.33 8.67
C TYR A 345 8.27 -13.05 9.62
N GLU A 346 7.35 -12.32 10.25
CA GLU A 346 6.22 -12.86 11.03
C GLU A 346 5.09 -13.33 10.09
N LEU A 347 5.42 -14.21 9.14
CA LEU A 347 4.59 -14.56 7.99
C LEU A 347 3.27 -15.26 8.34
N ALA A 348 3.15 -15.83 9.55
CA ALA A 348 1.90 -16.39 10.04
C ALA A 348 0.88 -15.29 10.40
N GLU A 349 1.31 -14.26 11.15
CA GLU A 349 0.46 -13.14 11.55
C GLU A 349 0.19 -12.19 10.37
N ALA A 350 1.20 -11.96 9.51
CA ALA A 350 0.99 -11.26 8.24
C ALA A 350 -0.12 -11.92 7.41
N ASN A 351 -0.11 -13.25 7.29
CA ASN A 351 -1.14 -14.00 6.56
C ASN A 351 -2.52 -13.87 7.23
N ARG A 352 -2.61 -13.88 8.57
CA ARG A 352 -3.86 -13.67 9.29
C ARG A 352 -4.45 -12.28 8.99
N LEU A 353 -3.61 -11.24 9.03
CA LEU A 353 -4.00 -9.86 8.75
C LEU A 353 -4.41 -9.67 7.28
N PHE A 354 -3.70 -10.27 6.32
CA PHE A 354 -4.08 -10.22 4.90
C PHE A 354 -5.39 -10.99 4.60
N LEU A 355 -5.65 -12.11 5.28
CA LEU A 355 -6.94 -12.82 5.17
C LEU A 355 -8.10 -11.95 5.65
N GLU A 356 -7.92 -11.22 6.75
CA GLU A 356 -8.92 -10.26 7.27
C GLU A 356 -9.13 -9.07 6.31
N VAL A 357 -8.06 -8.53 5.72
CA VAL A 357 -8.14 -7.50 4.67
C VAL A 357 -8.90 -8.00 3.44
N ALA A 358 -8.66 -9.24 3.02
CA ALA A 358 -9.36 -9.86 1.88
C ALA A 358 -10.84 -10.16 2.20
N GLU A 359 -11.15 -10.67 3.39
CA GLU A 359 -12.52 -10.90 3.88
C GLU A 359 -13.35 -9.61 3.81
N ILE A 360 -12.85 -8.53 4.43
CA ILE A 360 -13.57 -7.26 4.52
C ILE A 360 -13.72 -6.61 3.13
N ARG A 361 -12.66 -6.60 2.31
CA ARG A 361 -12.71 -5.98 0.97
C ARG A 361 -13.54 -6.79 -0.03
N GLY A 362 -13.45 -8.12 -0.02
CA GLY A 362 -14.29 -9.00 -0.83
C GLY A 362 -15.77 -8.89 -0.47
N ARG A 363 -16.09 -8.70 0.82
CA ARG A 363 -17.45 -8.50 1.33
C ARG A 363 -18.02 -7.11 1.03
N LEU A 364 -17.23 -6.04 1.17
CA LEU A 364 -17.71 -4.65 1.08
C LEU A 364 -17.54 -4.00 -0.30
N ALA A 365 -16.57 -4.47 -1.08
CA ALA A 365 -16.21 -3.97 -2.41
C ALA A 365 -15.82 -5.16 -3.34
N PRO A 366 -16.73 -6.14 -3.54
CA PRO A 366 -16.46 -7.36 -4.31
C PRO A 366 -15.97 -7.03 -5.72
N GLY A 367 -14.90 -7.72 -6.14
CA GLY A 367 -14.32 -7.56 -7.48
C GLY A 367 -13.56 -6.24 -7.71
N SER A 368 -13.54 -5.30 -6.76
CA SER A 368 -12.85 -4.02 -6.90
C SER A 368 -11.32 -4.12 -6.89
N TRP A 369 -10.65 -3.00 -7.25
CA TRP A 369 -9.19 -2.88 -7.16
C TRP A 369 -8.64 -3.03 -5.73
N LEU A 370 -9.43 -2.75 -4.70
CA LEU A 370 -9.05 -3.06 -3.31
C LEU A 370 -9.02 -4.56 -3.07
N HIS A 371 -9.99 -5.30 -3.63
CA HIS A 371 -10.06 -6.75 -3.52
C HIS A 371 -8.89 -7.41 -4.26
N ALA A 372 -8.59 -6.97 -5.49
CA ALA A 372 -7.39 -7.40 -6.23
C ALA A 372 -6.08 -7.11 -5.46
N ASN A 373 -5.96 -5.93 -4.84
CA ASN A 373 -4.82 -5.56 -4.00
C ASN A 373 -4.67 -6.46 -2.77
N ALA A 374 -5.78 -6.88 -2.14
CA ALA A 374 -5.76 -7.79 -0.99
C ALA A 374 -5.31 -9.21 -1.39
N LEU A 375 -5.80 -9.72 -2.51
CA LEU A 375 -5.39 -11.00 -3.09
C LEU A 375 -3.90 -11.02 -3.44
N ASN A 376 -3.36 -9.93 -4.01
CA ASN A 376 -1.91 -9.80 -4.22
C ASN A 376 -1.12 -9.81 -2.90
N GLY A 377 -1.65 -9.24 -1.80
CA GLY A 377 -1.02 -9.32 -0.46
C GLY A 377 -0.98 -10.74 0.12
N LEU A 378 -2.05 -11.51 -0.08
CA LEU A 378 -2.08 -12.95 0.22
C LEU A 378 -1.06 -13.71 -0.64
N GLY A 379 -1.03 -13.45 -1.95
CA GLY A 379 -0.09 -14.05 -2.90
C GLY A 379 1.37 -13.86 -2.48
N THR A 380 1.77 -12.63 -2.13
CA THR A 380 3.13 -12.34 -1.63
C THR A 380 3.43 -13.14 -0.37
N THR A 381 2.47 -13.23 0.55
CA THR A 381 2.70 -13.87 1.86
C THR A 381 2.78 -15.39 1.74
N ALA A 382 1.97 -16.00 0.88
CA ALA A 382 2.09 -17.41 0.51
C ALA A 382 3.45 -17.69 -0.16
N GLY A 383 3.87 -16.86 -1.12
CA GLY A 383 5.16 -17.00 -1.79
C GLY A 383 6.36 -16.86 -0.85
N ARG A 384 6.33 -15.90 0.08
CA ARG A 384 7.33 -15.77 1.16
C ARG A 384 7.37 -16.96 2.12
N ARG A 385 6.26 -17.71 2.24
CA ARG A 385 6.17 -18.98 3.00
C ARG A 385 6.55 -20.22 2.16
N ASN A 386 7.00 -20.01 0.92
CA ASN A 386 7.25 -21.05 -0.08
C ASN A 386 6.00 -21.90 -0.46
N ASP A 387 4.80 -21.41 -0.17
CA ASP A 387 3.55 -21.96 -0.71
C ASP A 387 3.30 -21.34 -2.08
N LEU A 388 4.08 -21.81 -3.06
CA LEU A 388 4.06 -21.30 -4.44
C LEU A 388 2.71 -21.58 -5.13
N ALA A 389 1.97 -22.62 -4.70
CA ALA A 389 0.68 -22.97 -5.27
C ALA A 389 -0.44 -22.03 -4.78
N ALA A 390 -0.50 -21.71 -3.49
CA ALA A 390 -1.44 -20.69 -3.00
C ALA A 390 -1.04 -19.28 -3.49
N ALA A 391 0.26 -19.00 -3.64
CA ALA A 391 0.75 -17.75 -4.20
C ALA A 391 0.25 -17.53 -5.63
N GLU A 392 0.52 -18.49 -6.52
CA GLU A 392 0.09 -18.51 -7.92
C GLU A 392 -1.42 -18.28 -8.06
N ARG A 393 -2.23 -19.08 -7.37
CA ARG A 393 -3.70 -18.92 -7.37
C ARG A 393 -4.13 -17.50 -6.98
N HIS A 394 -3.59 -16.95 -5.90
CA HIS A 394 -4.01 -15.63 -5.43
C HIS A 394 -3.55 -14.47 -6.34
N PHE A 395 -2.44 -14.63 -7.07
CA PHE A 395 -2.08 -13.68 -8.12
C PHE A 395 -2.89 -13.86 -9.40
N GLU A 396 -3.29 -15.08 -9.79
CA GLU A 396 -4.21 -15.31 -10.90
C GLU A 396 -5.62 -14.74 -10.60
N GLU A 397 -6.12 -14.93 -9.36
CA GLU A 397 -7.35 -14.30 -8.87
C GLU A 397 -7.26 -12.76 -8.91
N ALA A 398 -6.13 -12.18 -8.48
CA ALA A 398 -5.89 -10.74 -8.53
C ALA A 398 -5.81 -10.20 -9.98
N LEU A 399 -5.11 -10.93 -10.86
CA LEU A 399 -4.97 -10.59 -12.28
C LEU A 399 -6.32 -10.62 -13.00
N ALA A 400 -7.13 -11.67 -12.78
CA ALA A 400 -8.44 -11.83 -13.38
C ALA A 400 -9.46 -10.75 -12.94
N LEU A 401 -9.21 -10.03 -11.84
CA LEU A 401 -9.96 -8.82 -11.47
C LEU A 401 -9.38 -7.57 -12.14
N ALA A 402 -8.06 -7.40 -12.14
CA ALA A 402 -7.41 -6.27 -12.80
C ALA A 402 -7.72 -6.21 -14.31
N GLU A 403 -7.68 -7.34 -15.00
CA GLU A 403 -8.02 -7.47 -16.44
C GLU A 403 -9.49 -7.14 -16.75
N ARG A 404 -10.39 -7.12 -15.75
CA ARG A 404 -11.79 -6.66 -15.89
C ARG A 404 -11.95 -5.14 -15.69
N GLY A 405 -10.84 -4.40 -15.65
CA GLY A 405 -10.82 -2.96 -15.36
C GLY A 405 -10.85 -2.63 -13.86
N HIS A 406 -10.58 -3.61 -12.99
CA HIS A 406 -10.64 -3.44 -11.53
C HIS A 406 -9.27 -3.58 -10.88
N GLY A 407 -8.25 -2.88 -11.39
CA GLY A 407 -6.92 -2.81 -10.79
C GLY A 407 -5.81 -2.54 -11.79
N ASP A 408 -4.58 -2.45 -11.27
CA ASP A 408 -3.35 -2.53 -12.08
C ASP A 408 -2.94 -4.01 -12.19
N PRO A 409 -2.86 -4.60 -13.40
CA PRO A 409 -2.42 -5.98 -13.58
C PRO A 409 -0.88 -6.13 -13.54
N GLY A 410 -0.10 -5.05 -13.58
CA GLY A 410 1.37 -5.10 -13.55
C GLY A 410 1.97 -5.82 -12.33
N PRO A 411 1.51 -5.55 -11.08
CA PRO A 411 1.97 -6.25 -9.89
C PRO A 411 1.68 -7.76 -9.87
N PRO A 412 0.44 -8.27 -10.12
CA PRO A 412 0.21 -9.71 -10.16
C PRO A 412 0.90 -10.39 -11.35
N LEU A 413 1.01 -9.75 -12.53
CA LEU A 413 1.83 -10.28 -13.64
C LEU A 413 3.30 -10.46 -13.24
N SER A 414 3.88 -9.44 -12.60
CA SER A 414 5.28 -9.48 -12.15
C SER A 414 5.52 -10.58 -11.11
N ASN A 415 4.61 -10.70 -10.13
CA ASN A 415 4.70 -11.75 -9.10
C ASN A 415 4.45 -13.16 -9.67
N LEU A 416 3.55 -13.33 -10.65
CA LEU A 416 3.36 -14.60 -11.36
C LEU A 416 4.62 -15.02 -12.13
N GLY A 417 5.31 -14.07 -12.78
CA GLY A 417 6.62 -14.32 -13.40
C GLY A 417 7.64 -14.90 -12.40
N ILE A 418 7.73 -14.30 -11.21
CA ILE A 418 8.62 -14.77 -10.13
C ILE A 418 8.20 -16.15 -9.62
N VAL A 419 6.90 -16.39 -9.36
CA VAL A 419 6.40 -17.67 -8.85
C VAL A 419 6.61 -18.80 -9.86
N CYS A 420 6.31 -18.58 -11.15
CA CYS A 420 6.55 -19.57 -12.18
C CYS A 420 8.05 -19.91 -12.31
N ARG A 421 8.94 -18.91 -12.25
CA ARG A 421 10.40 -19.11 -12.23
C ARG A 421 10.84 -19.98 -11.04
N LEU A 422 10.34 -19.70 -9.84
CA LEU A 422 10.62 -20.48 -8.63
C LEU A 422 10.08 -21.92 -8.69
N ARG A 423 9.07 -22.18 -9.53
CA ARG A 423 8.54 -23.52 -9.83
C ARG A 423 9.28 -24.25 -10.96
N GLY A 424 10.21 -23.58 -11.65
CA GLY A 424 10.86 -24.10 -12.87
C GLY A 424 10.01 -24.00 -14.14
N ASP A 425 8.85 -23.35 -14.07
CA ASP A 425 7.97 -23.07 -15.22
C ASP A 425 8.44 -21.80 -15.92
N PHE A 426 9.56 -21.91 -16.64
CA PHE A 426 10.21 -20.77 -17.28
C PHE A 426 9.39 -20.21 -18.45
N GLU A 427 8.56 -21.03 -19.11
CA GLU A 427 7.71 -20.61 -20.23
C GLU A 427 6.59 -19.67 -19.75
N ARG A 428 5.84 -20.03 -18.69
CA ARG A 428 4.86 -19.11 -18.10
C ARG A 428 5.54 -17.94 -17.40
N ALA A 429 6.71 -18.14 -16.79
CA ALA A 429 7.47 -17.03 -16.22
C ALA A 429 7.81 -15.95 -17.26
N GLU A 430 8.39 -16.36 -18.39
CA GLU A 430 8.75 -15.50 -19.52
C GLU A 430 7.51 -14.79 -20.10
N MET A 431 6.39 -15.52 -20.25
CA MET A 431 5.10 -14.95 -20.67
C MET A 431 4.61 -13.85 -19.73
N TYR A 432 4.46 -14.12 -18.43
CA TYR A 432 3.95 -13.13 -17.47
C TYR A 432 4.88 -11.92 -17.34
N THR A 433 6.20 -12.13 -17.32
CA THR A 433 7.18 -11.03 -17.25
C THR A 433 7.21 -10.18 -18.54
N ARG A 434 7.02 -10.76 -19.73
CA ARG A 434 6.85 -9.97 -20.97
C ARG A 434 5.57 -9.12 -20.93
N ARG A 435 4.44 -9.69 -20.51
CA ARG A 435 3.17 -8.92 -20.35
C ARG A 435 3.32 -7.75 -19.37
N ALA A 436 4.06 -7.94 -18.27
CA ALA A 436 4.38 -6.84 -17.34
C ALA A 436 5.31 -5.79 -17.99
N LEU A 437 6.36 -6.22 -18.70
CA LEU A 437 7.30 -5.33 -19.40
C LEU A 437 6.59 -4.47 -20.46
N GLU A 438 5.67 -5.04 -21.23
CA GLU A 438 4.85 -4.33 -22.22
C GLU A 438 3.94 -3.27 -21.57
N LEU A 439 3.29 -3.61 -20.45
CA LEU A 439 2.48 -2.67 -19.67
C LEU A 439 3.30 -1.50 -19.15
N TYR A 440 4.47 -1.76 -18.55
CA TYR A 440 5.31 -0.69 -18.00
C TYR A 440 6.01 0.14 -19.09
N ARG A 441 6.27 -0.43 -20.28
CA ARG A 441 6.69 0.33 -21.47
C ARG A 441 5.58 1.25 -21.97
N ALA A 442 4.34 0.78 -22.05
CA ALA A 442 3.20 1.61 -22.46
C ALA A 442 2.87 2.72 -21.45
N ALA A 443 3.29 2.59 -20.20
CA ALA A 443 3.17 3.59 -19.13
C ALA A 443 4.40 4.50 -18.98
N ASP A 444 5.40 4.42 -19.87
CA ASP A 444 6.69 5.14 -19.83
C ASP A 444 7.45 5.01 -18.50
N ASN A 445 7.26 3.91 -17.77
CA ASN A 445 7.88 3.68 -16.47
C ASN A 445 9.25 3.02 -16.63
N ARG A 446 10.25 3.82 -17.05
CA ARG A 446 11.63 3.37 -17.32
C ARG A 446 12.24 2.51 -16.19
N SER A 447 11.92 2.80 -14.93
CA SER A 447 12.41 2.05 -13.76
C SER A 447 11.82 0.63 -13.68
N GLU A 448 10.49 0.49 -13.76
CA GLU A 448 9.85 -0.84 -13.80
C GLU A 448 10.22 -1.60 -15.08
N VAL A 449 10.40 -0.91 -16.22
CA VAL A 449 10.88 -1.49 -17.48
C VAL A 449 12.28 -2.09 -17.34
N ALA A 450 13.20 -1.43 -16.65
CA ALA A 450 14.52 -1.98 -16.34
C ALA A 450 14.43 -3.22 -15.43
N ASP A 451 13.63 -3.16 -14.36
CA ASP A 451 13.42 -4.31 -13.46
C ASP A 451 12.79 -5.52 -14.18
N LYS A 452 11.77 -5.33 -15.03
CA LYS A 452 11.17 -6.47 -15.77
C LYS A 452 12.13 -7.05 -16.79
N ARG A 453 13.06 -6.26 -17.36
CA ARG A 453 14.19 -6.80 -18.16
C ARG A 453 15.16 -7.61 -17.30
N VAL A 454 15.57 -7.13 -16.12
CA VAL A 454 16.45 -7.89 -15.20
C VAL A 454 15.80 -9.22 -14.79
N ASN A 455 14.49 -9.21 -14.51
CA ASN A 455 13.74 -10.43 -14.18
C ASN A 455 13.61 -11.36 -15.40
N LEU A 456 13.34 -10.84 -16.60
CA LEU A 456 13.33 -11.62 -17.84
C LEU A 456 14.69 -12.25 -18.14
N ALA A 457 15.79 -11.52 -17.97
CA ALA A 457 17.14 -12.02 -18.15
C ALA A 457 17.52 -13.11 -17.13
N ASN A 458 17.05 -13.00 -15.88
CA ASN A 458 17.15 -14.09 -14.89
C ASN A 458 16.37 -15.34 -15.35
N ILE A 459 15.12 -15.20 -15.80
CA ILE A 459 14.29 -16.32 -16.29
C ILE A 459 14.98 -17.04 -17.46
N LEU A 460 15.48 -16.27 -18.44
CA LEU A 460 16.21 -16.81 -19.59
C LEU A 460 17.51 -17.50 -19.17
N GLY A 461 18.22 -16.97 -18.17
CA GLY A 461 19.43 -17.56 -17.62
C GLY A 461 19.20 -18.89 -16.91
N ASP A 462 18.16 -18.96 -16.07
CA ASP A 462 17.73 -20.20 -15.40
C ASP A 462 17.28 -21.25 -16.43
N ALA A 463 16.56 -20.82 -17.48
CA ALA A 463 16.20 -21.61 -18.65
C ALA A 463 17.39 -21.94 -19.60
N ARG A 464 18.62 -21.60 -19.22
CA ARG A 464 19.88 -21.86 -19.96
C ARG A 464 19.99 -21.16 -21.32
N ARG A 465 19.10 -20.21 -21.64
CA ARG A 465 19.08 -19.39 -22.87
C ARG A 465 20.03 -18.19 -22.72
N PHE A 466 21.31 -18.52 -22.62
CA PHE A 466 22.37 -17.61 -22.16
C PHE A 466 22.60 -16.38 -23.04
N ASP A 467 22.53 -16.51 -24.36
CA ASP A 467 22.79 -15.38 -25.27
C ASP A 467 21.63 -14.39 -25.28
N GLU A 468 20.38 -14.86 -25.22
CA GLU A 468 19.19 -14.03 -25.02
C GLU A 468 19.22 -13.32 -23.66
N ALA A 469 19.58 -14.03 -22.59
CA ALA A 469 19.72 -13.46 -21.26
C ALA A 469 20.77 -12.33 -21.21
N LEU A 470 21.94 -12.51 -21.85
CA LEU A 470 22.95 -11.46 -21.96
C LEU A 470 22.47 -10.25 -22.78
N ALA A 471 21.73 -10.48 -23.86
CA ALA A 471 21.15 -9.39 -24.66
C ALA A 471 20.13 -8.56 -23.85
N VAL A 472 19.22 -9.22 -23.12
CA VAL A 472 18.24 -8.55 -22.27
C VAL A 472 18.91 -7.84 -21.08
N TYR A 473 19.99 -8.37 -20.51
CA TYR A 473 20.81 -7.61 -19.56
C TYR A 473 21.46 -6.38 -20.21
N GLY A 474 21.91 -6.48 -21.46
CA GLY A 474 22.41 -5.33 -22.21
C GLY A 474 21.38 -4.21 -22.32
N GLU A 475 20.13 -4.54 -22.70
CA GLU A 475 19.03 -3.56 -22.68
C GLU A 475 18.74 -3.00 -21.28
N ALA A 476 18.76 -3.85 -20.24
CA ALA A 476 18.47 -3.43 -18.87
C ALA A 476 19.50 -2.42 -18.34
N LEU A 477 20.78 -2.68 -18.60
CA LEU A 477 21.88 -1.82 -18.19
C LEU A 477 21.85 -0.48 -18.95
N ALA A 478 21.62 -0.50 -20.26
CA ALA A 478 21.47 0.72 -21.06
C ALA A 478 20.28 1.60 -20.60
N GLU A 479 19.19 0.99 -20.11
CA GLU A 479 18.07 1.71 -19.51
C GLU A 479 18.45 2.38 -18.18
N LEU A 480 19.26 1.69 -17.35
CA LEU A 480 19.69 2.13 -16.02
C LEU A 480 20.86 3.12 -16.03
N GLU A 481 21.64 3.19 -17.11
CA GLU A 481 22.77 4.12 -17.26
C GLU A 481 22.39 5.49 -17.88
N GLY A 482 21.09 5.77 -18.01
CA GLY A 482 20.58 7.07 -18.47
C GLY A 482 20.80 8.24 -17.50
N ASP A 483 20.24 9.41 -17.84
CA ASP A 483 20.56 10.74 -17.27
C ASP A 483 20.51 10.87 -15.73
N ALA A 484 19.74 10.00 -15.07
CA ALA A 484 19.67 9.89 -13.61
C ALA A 484 19.79 8.41 -13.21
N PRO A 485 21.02 7.85 -13.11
CA PRO A 485 21.23 6.42 -13.03
C PRO A 485 20.95 5.86 -11.62
N ASP A 486 20.06 4.86 -11.53
CA ASP A 486 19.82 4.10 -10.31
C ASP A 486 21.01 3.15 -10.05
N ARG A 487 21.87 3.56 -9.12
CA ARG A 487 23.12 2.85 -8.79
C ARG A 487 22.88 1.51 -8.09
N GLU A 488 21.75 1.35 -7.39
CA GLU A 488 21.42 0.10 -6.68
C GLU A 488 20.91 -0.94 -7.69
N ALA A 489 19.92 -0.57 -8.51
CA ALA A 489 19.43 -1.41 -9.59
C ALA A 489 20.53 -1.76 -10.61
N LEU A 490 21.38 -0.79 -10.99
CA LEU A 490 22.52 -1.01 -11.88
C LEU A 490 23.54 -1.99 -11.27
N GLY A 491 23.84 -1.86 -9.97
CA GLY A 491 24.71 -2.78 -9.24
C GLY A 491 24.14 -4.21 -9.20
N THR A 492 22.84 -4.34 -8.94
CA THR A 492 22.12 -5.63 -8.96
C THR A 492 22.11 -6.26 -10.36
N ALA A 493 21.84 -5.49 -11.41
CA ALA A 493 21.83 -5.98 -12.79
C ALA A 493 23.22 -6.49 -13.23
N LEU A 494 24.29 -5.74 -12.91
CA LEU A 494 25.67 -6.16 -13.15
C LEU A 494 26.05 -7.42 -12.36
N ALA A 495 25.65 -7.52 -11.08
CA ALA A 495 25.91 -8.71 -10.26
C ALA A 495 25.20 -9.97 -10.78
N ASN A 496 23.97 -9.83 -11.27
CA ASN A 496 23.22 -10.93 -11.87
C ASN A 496 23.82 -11.35 -13.22
N ARG A 497 24.24 -10.39 -14.08
CA ARG A 497 24.96 -10.69 -15.33
C ARG A 497 26.32 -11.36 -15.07
N ALA A 498 27.07 -10.90 -14.06
CA ALA A 498 28.32 -11.52 -13.63
C ALA A 498 28.12 -13.01 -13.26
N ASN A 499 27.08 -13.33 -12.47
CA ASN A 499 26.72 -14.72 -12.17
C ASN A 499 26.44 -15.54 -13.43
N LEU A 500 25.81 -14.95 -14.44
CA LEU A 500 25.57 -15.61 -15.73
C LEU A 500 26.87 -15.88 -16.50
N HIS A 501 27.81 -14.93 -16.56
CA HIS A 501 29.14 -15.14 -17.13
C HIS A 501 29.93 -16.24 -16.38
N TRP A 502 29.81 -16.29 -15.04
CA TRP A 502 30.38 -17.40 -14.24
C TRP A 502 29.79 -18.76 -14.63
N GLN A 503 28.47 -18.87 -14.80
CA GLN A 503 27.82 -20.11 -15.27
C GLN A 503 28.29 -20.54 -16.67
N ARG A 504 28.59 -19.57 -17.56
CA ARG A 504 29.19 -19.81 -18.89
C ARG A 504 30.69 -20.10 -18.85
N ARG A 505 31.36 -19.94 -17.71
CA ARG A 505 32.83 -19.93 -17.53
C ARG A 505 33.55 -18.82 -18.29
N ASP A 506 32.85 -17.75 -18.62
CA ASP A 506 33.42 -16.52 -19.19
C ASP A 506 34.04 -15.68 -18.07
N LEU A 507 35.28 -16.01 -17.71
CA LEU A 507 36.01 -15.35 -16.63
C LEU A 507 36.40 -13.91 -16.97
N ALA A 508 36.44 -13.54 -18.26
CA ALA A 508 36.84 -12.20 -18.69
C ALA A 508 35.70 -11.19 -18.47
N ALA A 509 34.49 -11.49 -18.94
CA ALA A 509 33.34 -10.62 -18.71
C ALA A 509 32.88 -10.66 -17.23
N LEU A 510 32.99 -11.81 -16.56
CA LEU A 510 32.83 -11.91 -15.10
C LEU A 510 33.73 -10.91 -14.35
N ALA A 511 35.02 -10.84 -14.71
CA ALA A 511 35.95 -9.90 -14.08
C ALA A 511 35.58 -8.44 -14.39
N ALA A 512 35.13 -8.14 -15.61
CA ALA A 512 34.67 -6.81 -16.01
C ALA A 512 33.44 -6.35 -15.20
N ASP A 513 32.40 -7.17 -15.08
CA ASP A 513 31.19 -6.82 -14.31
C ASP A 513 31.48 -6.70 -12.81
N LEU A 514 32.31 -7.58 -12.23
CA LEU A 514 32.71 -7.47 -10.82
C LEU A 514 33.56 -6.21 -10.55
N ALA A 515 34.39 -5.78 -11.51
CA ALA A 515 35.09 -4.50 -11.43
C ALA A 515 34.11 -3.32 -11.56
N ALA A 516 33.12 -3.40 -12.47
CA ALA A 516 32.08 -2.40 -12.68
C ALA A 516 31.20 -2.19 -11.44
N VAL A 517 30.85 -3.26 -10.71
CA VAL A 517 30.18 -3.18 -9.40
C VAL A 517 31.10 -2.54 -8.35
N ARG A 518 32.33 -3.05 -8.18
CA ARG A 518 33.30 -2.55 -7.17
C ARG A 518 33.66 -1.07 -7.34
N GLY A 519 33.71 -0.58 -8.58
CA GLY A 519 33.94 0.84 -8.85
C GLY A 519 32.79 1.73 -8.41
N ARG A 520 31.54 1.29 -8.60
CA ARG A 520 30.32 2.04 -8.22
C ARG A 520 30.06 2.03 -6.72
N VAL A 521 30.31 0.90 -6.03
CA VAL A 521 30.21 0.78 -4.56
C VAL A 521 31.22 1.66 -3.79
N LYS A 522 32.29 2.12 -4.45
CA LYS A 522 33.23 3.11 -3.89
C LYS A 522 32.84 4.57 -4.15
N ALA A 523 31.76 4.82 -4.87
CA ALA A 523 31.29 6.15 -5.29
C ALA A 523 29.87 6.48 -4.74
N SER A 524 29.41 5.67 -3.78
CA SER A 524 28.16 5.78 -3.02
C SER A 524 28.48 5.91 -1.54
#